data_AF-A0AAE7NUG3-F1
#
_entry.id   AF-A0AAE7NUG3-F1
#
_cell.length_a   1.000
_cell.length_b   1.000
_cell.length_c   1.000
_cell.angle_alpha   90.00
_cell.angle_beta   90.00
_cell.angle_gamma   90.00
#
_symmetry.space_group_name_H-M   'P 1'
#
loop_
_entity.id
_entity.type
_entity.pdbx_description
1 polymer ?
#
loop_
_entity_poly.entity_id
_entity_poly.type
_entity_poly.pdbx_seq_one_letter_code
_entity_poly.pdbx_strand_id
1 'polypeptide(L)'
;MAIVSIAPLASVAAIHLHKPPNKLNEAITAIGFHPITPPVLLRAPGSIYHVSSNGQDYDMLCEVSPDRLIGVTRTSSSATQVTSELRKTQYSLDSKVVHSIQSHTDAKLAETLKLELDDVQVLEISLEDLSIIADELFQRESCDREVRRYLENGEYVCQGQRVLKASTKYVAAYDNAASGSVEQTTDLIKNNFDPTVSIQGGQSVSGANLYYGMRLAPRCLSLKDAKRQPRPPLSIWDRLVNHFPSLEFF
;
A
#
# COMPACT_ATOMS: atom_id res chain seq x y z
N MET A 1 11.91 -4.73 61.39
CA MET A 1 11.54 -5.36 60.12
C MET A 1 10.92 -4.30 59.23
N ALA A 2 11.61 -3.88 58.18
CA ALA A 2 11.07 -3.06 57.11
C ALA A 2 11.83 -3.43 55.84
N ILE A 3 11.17 -4.15 54.94
CA ILE A 3 11.72 -4.56 53.65
C ILE A 3 11.38 -3.44 52.66
N VAL A 4 12.38 -2.62 52.33
CA VAL A 4 12.25 -1.62 51.26
C VAL A 4 12.54 -2.33 49.94
N SER A 5 11.48 -2.59 49.19
CA SER A 5 11.54 -3.18 47.86
C SER A 5 12.00 -2.10 46.87
N ILE A 6 13.22 -2.25 46.33
CA ILE A 6 13.75 -1.39 45.26
C ILE A 6 13.28 -1.99 43.93
N ALA A 7 12.22 -1.43 43.35
CA ALA A 7 11.84 -1.75 41.98
C ALA A 7 12.80 -1.06 41.00
N PRO A 8 13.29 -1.75 39.94
CA PRO A 8 14.12 -1.10 38.94
C PRO A 8 13.23 -0.30 37.97
N LEU A 9 13.50 1.00 37.85
CA LEU A 9 12.99 1.87 36.79
C LEU A 9 13.62 1.46 35.46
N ALA A 10 12.91 0.64 34.68
CA ALA A 10 13.21 0.41 33.28
C ALA A 10 12.00 0.85 32.46
N SER A 11 12.08 2.02 31.82
CA SER A 11 11.35 2.29 30.57
C SER A 11 12.06 3.40 29.80
N VAL A 12 13.04 3.03 28.97
CA VAL A 12 13.38 3.87 27.82
C VAL A 12 12.17 3.81 26.92
N ALA A 13 11.37 4.87 26.91
CA ALA A 13 10.25 5.02 26.00
C ALA A 13 10.82 5.12 24.58
N ALA A 14 10.90 3.99 23.88
CA ALA A 14 11.01 3.98 22.44
C ALA A 14 9.72 4.63 21.90
N ILE A 15 9.84 5.90 21.49
CA ILE A 15 8.82 6.61 20.73
C ILE A 15 8.77 5.93 19.36
N HIS A 16 8.08 4.79 19.28
CA HIS A 16 7.59 4.30 18.01
C HIS A 16 6.47 5.24 17.60
N LEU A 17 6.79 6.08 16.62
CA LEU A 17 5.88 6.95 15.89
C LEU A 17 4.83 6.10 15.13
N HIS A 18 3.93 5.42 15.85
CA HIS A 18 2.79 4.75 15.25
C HIS A 18 1.84 5.85 14.75
N LYS A 19 1.86 6.13 13.44
CA LYS A 19 0.74 6.80 12.78
C LYS A 19 -0.51 5.98 13.13
N PRO A 20 -1.60 6.61 13.64
CA PRO A 20 -2.81 5.86 13.96
C PRO A 20 -3.30 5.13 12.69
N PRO A 21 -3.65 3.84 12.77
CA PRO A 21 -3.99 3.06 11.60
C PRO A 21 -5.27 3.60 10.96
N ASN A 22 -5.20 3.84 9.65
CA ASN A 22 -6.38 4.13 8.83
C ASN A 22 -7.19 2.83 8.68
N LYS A 23 -8.49 2.84 9.01
CA LYS A 23 -9.40 1.68 8.86
C LYS A 23 -9.37 1.08 7.45
N LEU A 24 -9.10 1.90 6.43
CA LEU A 24 -8.89 1.42 5.06
C LEU A 24 -7.64 0.54 4.95
N ASN A 25 -6.53 0.96 5.54
CA ASN A 25 -5.28 0.21 5.52
C ASN A 25 -5.42 -1.12 6.28
N GLU A 26 -6.18 -1.14 7.38
CA GLU A 26 -6.52 -2.38 8.10
C GLU A 26 -7.35 -3.31 7.21
N ALA A 27 -8.38 -2.80 6.54
CA ALA A 27 -9.22 -3.60 5.63
C ALA A 27 -8.40 -4.17 4.45
N ILE A 28 -7.52 -3.36 3.85
CA ILE A 28 -6.60 -3.79 2.78
C ILE A 28 -5.64 -4.87 3.29
N THR A 29 -5.14 -4.72 4.51
CA THR A 29 -4.26 -5.73 5.14
C THR A 29 -5.00 -7.03 5.42
N ALA A 30 -6.24 -6.96 5.90
CA ALA A 30 -7.06 -8.12 6.24
C ALA A 30 -7.35 -9.03 5.03
N ILE A 31 -7.44 -8.46 3.83
CA ILE A 31 -7.61 -9.20 2.57
C ILE A 31 -6.27 -9.65 1.95
N GLY A 32 -5.14 -9.47 2.64
CA GLY A 32 -3.82 -9.94 2.24
C GLY A 32 -3.10 -9.06 1.23
N PHE A 33 -3.42 -7.76 1.19
CA PHE A 33 -2.69 -6.75 0.41
C PHE A 33 -1.92 -5.83 1.35
N HIS A 34 -0.79 -5.32 0.88
CA HIS A 34 -0.07 -4.27 1.56
C HIS A 34 -0.60 -2.90 1.13
N PRO A 35 -1.00 -2.02 2.06
CA PRO A 35 -1.50 -0.68 1.72
C PRO A 35 -0.48 0.16 0.94
N ILE A 36 -0.96 0.94 -0.02
CA ILE A 36 -0.20 1.97 -0.72
C ILE A 36 -0.71 3.31 -0.22
N THR A 37 0.14 4.07 0.48
CA THR A 37 -0.23 5.37 1.06
C THR A 37 0.86 6.40 0.76
N PRO A 38 0.56 7.50 0.05
CA PRO A 38 -0.73 7.79 -0.60
C PRO A 38 -0.99 6.82 -1.78
N PRO A 39 -2.26 6.61 -2.19
CA PRO A 39 -2.58 5.82 -3.37
C PRO A 39 -1.96 6.44 -4.64
N VAL A 40 -1.39 5.63 -5.53
CA VAL A 40 -0.66 6.10 -6.73
C VAL A 40 -0.87 5.18 -7.93
N LEU A 41 -0.54 5.66 -9.14
CA LEU A 41 -0.53 4.85 -10.36
C LEU A 41 0.84 4.20 -10.66
N LEU A 42 1.91 4.64 -10.00
CA LEU A 42 3.28 4.22 -10.30
C LEU A 42 3.61 2.80 -9.81
N ARG A 43 2.79 2.21 -8.93
CA ARG A 43 3.03 0.88 -8.35
C ARG A 43 2.28 -0.21 -9.10
N ALA A 44 2.50 -0.30 -10.40
CA ALA A 44 1.85 -1.28 -11.26
C ALA A 44 2.29 -2.73 -10.95
N PRO A 45 1.44 -3.74 -11.21
CA PRO A 45 1.86 -5.14 -11.11
C PRO A 45 2.93 -5.42 -12.18
N GLY A 46 3.85 -6.35 -11.91
CA GLY A 46 4.97 -6.71 -12.78
C GLY A 46 6.27 -5.95 -12.48
N SER A 47 6.20 -4.76 -11.86
CA SER A 47 7.38 -4.03 -11.40
C SER A 47 8.14 -4.79 -10.30
N ILE A 48 9.44 -4.51 -10.21
CA ILE A 48 10.36 -5.07 -9.20
C ILE A 48 10.59 -4.04 -8.10
N TYR A 49 10.50 -4.49 -6.85
CA TYR A 49 10.62 -3.66 -5.65
C TYR A 49 11.68 -4.22 -4.70
N HIS A 50 12.43 -3.34 -4.07
CA HIS A 50 13.08 -3.63 -2.79
C HIS A 50 12.01 -3.66 -1.71
N VAL A 51 12.07 -4.66 -0.86
CA VAL A 51 11.18 -4.86 0.28
C VAL A 51 12.02 -4.78 1.54
N SER A 52 11.74 -3.77 2.35
CA SER A 52 12.32 -3.61 3.67
C SER A 52 12.17 -4.88 4.53
N SER A 53 13.09 -5.06 5.47
CA SER A 53 13.12 -6.23 6.36
C SER A 53 11.87 -6.35 7.25
N ASN A 54 11.15 -5.26 7.50
CA ASN A 54 9.88 -5.26 8.24
C ASN A 54 8.66 -5.57 7.34
N GLY A 55 8.85 -5.64 6.00
CA GLY A 55 7.81 -5.89 5.01
C GLY A 55 6.85 -4.74 4.77
N GLN A 56 7.16 -3.53 5.25
CA GLN A 56 6.24 -2.38 5.24
C GLN A 56 6.59 -1.34 4.16
N ASP A 57 7.87 -1.19 3.87
CA ASP A 57 8.37 -0.20 2.92
C ASP A 57 8.79 -0.90 1.64
N TYR A 58 8.26 -0.39 0.51
CA TYR A 58 8.56 -0.88 -0.84
C TYR A 58 9.11 0.25 -1.69
N ASP A 59 10.36 0.08 -2.14
CA ASP A 59 11.04 1.00 -3.04
C ASP A 59 11.07 0.39 -4.44
N MET A 60 10.55 1.12 -5.44
CA MET A 60 10.54 0.64 -6.81
C MET A 60 11.95 0.65 -7.39
N LEU A 61 12.44 -0.51 -7.81
CA LEU A 61 13.75 -0.64 -8.46
C LEU A 61 13.60 -0.62 -9.98
N CYS A 62 12.61 -1.36 -10.48
CA CYS A 62 12.38 -1.49 -11.92
C CYS A 62 10.90 -1.37 -12.23
N GLU A 63 10.55 -0.29 -12.93
CA GLU A 63 9.20 -0.07 -13.42
C GLU A 63 8.96 -0.88 -14.70
N VAL A 64 7.82 -1.56 -14.77
CA VAL A 64 7.28 -2.13 -16.01
C VAL A 64 6.45 -1.08 -16.74
N SER A 65 6.60 -0.98 -18.06
CA SER A 65 5.85 0.01 -18.84
C SER A 65 4.35 -0.34 -18.89
N PRO A 66 3.45 0.65 -18.87
CA PRO A 66 2.01 0.41 -18.99
C PRO A 66 1.62 -0.37 -20.25
N ASP A 67 2.29 -0.12 -21.37
CA ASP A 67 2.03 -0.81 -22.64
C ASP A 67 2.30 -2.31 -22.54
N ARG A 68 3.32 -2.72 -21.76
CA ARG A 68 3.64 -4.14 -21.57
C ARG A 68 2.57 -4.87 -20.77
N LEU A 69 1.83 -4.15 -19.92
CA LEU A 69 0.77 -4.70 -19.07
C LEU A 69 -0.51 -5.01 -19.82
N ILE A 70 -0.66 -4.48 -21.05
CA ILE A 70 -1.79 -4.76 -21.93
C ILE A 70 -1.78 -6.25 -22.30
N GLY A 71 -2.91 -6.93 -22.09
CA GLY A 71 -3.11 -8.34 -22.44
C GLY A 71 -2.57 -9.36 -21.43
N VAL A 72 -1.64 -8.99 -20.56
CA VAL A 72 -1.12 -9.87 -19.49
C VAL A 72 -1.79 -9.61 -18.14
N THR A 73 -2.28 -8.39 -17.92
CA THR A 73 -3.04 -8.05 -16.71
C THR A 73 -4.49 -8.47 -16.87
N ARG A 74 -5.02 -9.18 -15.88
CA ARG A 74 -6.40 -9.65 -15.84
C ARG A 74 -7.07 -9.22 -14.54
N THR A 75 -8.38 -9.00 -14.58
CA THR A 75 -9.16 -8.82 -13.36
C THR A 75 -9.30 -10.19 -12.68
N SER A 76 -8.81 -10.32 -11.46
CA SER A 76 -8.82 -11.58 -10.71
C SER A 76 -10.25 -12.00 -10.37
N SER A 77 -10.58 -13.28 -10.48
CA SER A 77 -11.89 -13.83 -10.08
C SER A 77 -12.10 -13.75 -8.56
N SER A 78 -11.02 -13.76 -7.78
CA SER A 78 -11.05 -13.50 -6.33
C SER A 78 -11.45 -12.06 -5.98
N ALA A 79 -11.54 -11.17 -6.99
CA ALA A 79 -11.99 -9.80 -6.81
C ALA A 79 -13.39 -9.74 -6.20
N THR A 80 -14.34 -10.64 -6.51
CA THR A 80 -15.73 -10.48 -6.02
C THR A 80 -15.82 -10.43 -4.49
N GLN A 81 -15.05 -11.27 -3.78
CA GLN A 81 -15.04 -11.27 -2.32
C GLN A 81 -14.30 -10.04 -1.76
N VAL A 82 -13.12 -9.73 -2.29
CA VAL A 82 -12.32 -8.53 -1.95
C VAL A 82 -13.12 -7.23 -2.17
N THR A 83 -13.75 -7.11 -3.33
CA THR A 83 -14.59 -5.99 -3.74
C THR A 83 -15.81 -5.86 -2.84
N SER A 84 -16.40 -6.97 -2.37
CA SER A 84 -17.56 -6.92 -1.48
C SER A 84 -17.23 -6.43 -0.06
N GLU A 85 -16.07 -6.81 0.48
CA GLU A 85 -15.59 -6.36 1.79
C GLU A 85 -15.22 -4.87 1.77
N LEU A 86 -14.57 -4.43 0.70
CA LEU A 86 -14.10 -3.04 0.59
C LEU A 86 -15.20 -2.04 0.24
N ARG A 87 -16.21 -2.43 -0.56
CA ARG A 87 -17.32 -1.54 -0.99
C ARG A 87 -18.32 -1.21 0.11
N LYS A 88 -18.49 -2.09 1.11
CA LYS A 88 -19.53 -1.92 2.15
C LYS A 88 -19.14 -0.94 3.25
N THR A 89 -17.93 -0.40 3.21
CA THR A 89 -17.35 0.31 4.35
C THR A 89 -17.07 1.76 3.98
N GLN A 90 -17.65 2.69 4.74
CA GLN A 90 -17.25 4.09 4.72
C GLN A 90 -16.00 4.23 5.60
N TYR A 91 -14.89 4.69 5.02
CA TYR A 91 -13.64 4.87 5.74
C TYR A 91 -13.49 6.32 6.18
N SER A 92 -13.08 6.53 7.43
CA SER A 92 -12.64 7.84 7.90
C SER A 92 -11.24 8.11 7.35
N LEU A 93 -11.01 9.28 6.77
CA LEU A 93 -9.68 9.66 6.30
C LEU A 93 -8.70 9.89 7.45
N ASP A 94 -7.41 9.84 7.12
CA ASP A 94 -6.34 10.07 8.08
C ASP A 94 -6.59 11.39 8.83
N SER A 95 -6.55 11.30 10.16
CA SER A 95 -6.73 12.44 11.06
C SER A 95 -5.87 13.65 10.69
N LYS A 96 -4.67 13.45 10.12
CA LYS A 96 -3.79 14.52 9.65
C LYS A 96 -4.35 15.25 8.43
N VAL A 97 -4.96 14.51 7.50
CA VAL A 97 -5.64 15.10 6.34
C VAL A 97 -6.85 15.91 6.82
N VAL A 98 -7.65 15.34 7.74
CA VAL A 98 -8.81 16.02 8.32
C VAL A 98 -8.41 17.28 9.09
N HIS A 99 -7.35 17.21 9.92
CA HIS A 99 -6.84 18.37 10.67
C HIS A 99 -6.26 19.44 9.75
N SER A 100 -5.53 19.04 8.71
CA SER A 100 -5.00 19.97 7.70
C SER A 100 -6.14 20.74 7.02
N ILE A 101 -7.22 20.05 6.64
CA ILE A 101 -8.43 20.67 6.08
C ILE A 101 -9.07 21.63 7.08
N GLN A 102 -9.35 21.19 8.31
CA GLN A 102 -9.96 22.03 9.34
C GLN A 102 -9.14 23.29 9.68
N SER A 103 -7.82 23.23 9.59
CA SER A 103 -6.93 24.37 9.87
C SER A 103 -6.86 25.41 8.75
N HIS A 104 -7.26 25.05 7.52
CA HIS A 104 -7.18 25.92 6.33
C HIS A 104 -8.56 26.39 5.84
N THR A 105 -9.66 25.84 6.38
CA THR A 105 -11.03 26.25 6.03
C THR A 105 -11.63 27.08 7.15
N ASP A 106 -12.15 28.28 6.85
CA ASP A 106 -12.94 29.09 7.81
C ASP A 106 -14.28 28.43 8.20
N ALA A 107 -14.66 27.35 7.50
CA ALA A 107 -15.85 26.56 7.76
C ALA A 107 -15.54 25.41 8.73
N LYS A 108 -16.39 25.23 9.73
CA LYS A 108 -16.40 24.04 10.58
C LYS A 108 -16.82 22.85 9.71
N LEU A 109 -15.86 22.00 9.32
CA LEU A 109 -16.14 20.72 8.67
C LEU A 109 -17.04 19.91 9.63
N ALA A 110 -18.23 19.52 9.18
CA ALA A 110 -19.17 18.74 9.98
C ALA A 110 -18.64 17.30 10.10
N GLU A 111 -17.73 17.12 11.06
CA GLU A 111 -17.26 15.90 11.71
C GLU A 111 -16.87 14.65 10.89
N THR A 112 -17.05 14.55 9.56
CA THR A 112 -16.64 13.35 8.83
C THR A 112 -16.41 13.60 7.33
N LEU A 113 -15.14 13.63 6.92
CA LEU A 113 -14.77 13.37 5.53
C LEU A 113 -14.80 11.85 5.34
N LYS A 114 -15.81 11.36 4.62
CA LYS A 114 -16.01 9.93 4.37
C LYS A 114 -15.42 9.54 3.03
N LEU A 115 -14.69 8.44 3.02
CA LEU A 115 -14.12 7.82 1.83
C LEU A 115 -14.93 6.56 1.48
N GLU A 116 -15.45 6.52 0.26
CA GLU A 116 -16.07 5.35 -0.34
C GLU A 116 -15.21 4.88 -1.51
N LEU A 117 -14.95 3.58 -1.58
CA LEU A 117 -14.27 2.97 -2.73
C LEU A 117 -15.32 2.46 -3.72
N ASP A 118 -15.20 2.91 -4.97
CA ASP A 118 -16.02 2.44 -6.08
C ASP A 118 -15.14 1.71 -7.13
N ASP A 119 -15.78 0.92 -8.00
CA ASP A 119 -15.12 0.19 -9.09
C ASP A 119 -13.90 -0.65 -8.65
N VAL A 120 -13.94 -1.15 -7.40
CA VAL A 120 -12.85 -1.93 -6.80
C VAL A 120 -12.56 -3.18 -7.64
N GLN A 121 -11.33 -3.26 -8.14
CA GLN A 121 -10.82 -4.31 -8.99
C GLN A 121 -9.48 -4.83 -8.44
N VAL A 122 -9.28 -6.14 -8.54
CA VAL A 122 -7.96 -6.74 -8.34
C VAL A 122 -7.37 -7.00 -9.70
N LEU A 123 -6.32 -6.27 -10.06
CA LEU A 123 -5.53 -6.54 -11.25
C LEU A 123 -4.44 -7.55 -10.89
N GLU A 124 -4.26 -8.56 -11.73
CA GLU A 124 -3.33 -9.67 -11.50
C GLU A 124 -2.56 -10.02 -12.77
N ILE A 125 -1.28 -10.37 -12.59
CA ILE A 125 -0.42 -10.98 -13.61
C ILE A 125 -0.15 -12.44 -13.22
N SER A 126 -0.14 -13.33 -14.20
CA SER A 126 0.19 -14.74 -13.97
C SER A 126 1.66 -14.91 -13.54
N LEU A 127 1.99 -15.99 -12.82
CA LEU A 127 3.38 -16.23 -12.41
C LEU A 127 4.32 -16.45 -13.60
N GLU A 128 3.80 -17.00 -14.70
CA GLU A 128 4.53 -17.18 -15.96
C GLU A 128 4.85 -15.83 -16.59
N ASP A 129 3.84 -14.97 -16.76
CA ASP A 129 4.02 -13.63 -17.31
C ASP A 129 4.94 -12.77 -16.44
N LEU A 130 4.89 -12.92 -15.11
CA LEU A 130 5.82 -12.26 -14.19
C LEU A 130 7.27 -12.65 -14.47
N SER A 131 7.54 -13.94 -14.72
CA SER A 131 8.90 -14.40 -15.06
C SER A 131 9.38 -13.78 -16.37
N ILE A 132 8.52 -13.74 -17.39
CA ILE A 132 8.84 -13.15 -18.70
C ILE A 132 9.14 -11.66 -18.54
N ILE A 133 8.29 -10.94 -17.80
CA ILE A 133 8.50 -9.53 -17.49
C ILE A 133 9.83 -9.35 -16.74
N ALA A 134 10.13 -10.20 -15.74
CA ALA A 134 11.42 -10.16 -15.02
C ALA A 134 12.61 -10.13 -15.97
N ASP A 135 12.63 -11.09 -16.90
CA ASP A 135 13.71 -11.28 -17.86
C ASP A 135 13.84 -10.06 -18.79
N GLU A 136 12.72 -9.51 -19.26
CA GLU A 136 12.69 -8.26 -20.04
C GLU A 136 13.23 -7.07 -19.22
N LEU A 137 12.82 -6.92 -17.96
CA LEU A 137 13.30 -5.82 -17.11
C LEU A 137 14.81 -5.93 -16.85
N PHE A 138 15.35 -7.15 -16.71
CA PHE A 138 16.77 -7.41 -16.51
C PHE A 138 17.64 -7.19 -17.75
N GLN A 139 17.06 -7.13 -18.95
CA GLN A 139 17.80 -6.68 -20.14
C GLN A 139 18.19 -5.19 -20.04
N ARG A 140 17.55 -4.41 -19.16
CA ARG A 140 17.96 -3.05 -18.84
C ARG A 140 19.09 -3.10 -17.81
N GLU A 141 20.31 -2.80 -18.24
CA GLU A 141 21.51 -2.86 -17.39
C GLU A 141 21.37 -2.10 -16.06
N SER A 142 20.66 -0.96 -16.06
CA SER A 142 20.39 -0.19 -14.84
C SER A 142 19.54 -0.95 -13.83
N CYS A 143 18.52 -1.68 -14.29
CA CYS A 143 17.66 -2.50 -13.45
C CYS A 143 18.41 -3.71 -12.91
N ASP A 144 19.11 -4.46 -13.78
CA ASP A 144 19.87 -5.65 -13.36
C ASP A 144 20.95 -5.29 -12.33
N ARG A 145 21.71 -4.23 -12.57
CA ARG A 145 22.74 -3.76 -11.63
C ARG A 145 22.15 -3.39 -10.27
N GLU A 146 21.04 -2.67 -10.27
CA GLU A 146 20.43 -2.23 -9.01
C GLU A 146 19.84 -3.41 -8.24
N VAL A 147 19.12 -4.32 -8.91
CA VAL A 147 18.58 -5.53 -8.27
C VAL A 147 19.70 -6.39 -7.70
N ARG A 148 20.81 -6.59 -8.42
CA ARG A 148 21.97 -7.33 -7.92
C ARG A 148 22.54 -6.70 -6.66
N ARG A 149 22.67 -5.37 -6.61
CA ARG A 149 23.17 -4.64 -5.45
C ARG A 149 22.38 -4.95 -4.17
N TYR A 150 21.05 -4.94 -4.25
CA TYR A 150 20.19 -5.30 -3.11
C TYR A 150 20.30 -6.79 -2.76
N LEU A 151 20.31 -7.68 -3.76
CA LEU A 151 20.41 -9.13 -3.53
C LEU A 151 21.75 -9.54 -2.92
N GLU A 152 22.86 -8.93 -3.35
CA GLU A 152 24.21 -9.17 -2.81
C GLU A 152 24.34 -8.72 -1.35
N ASN A 153 23.57 -7.71 -0.95
CA ASN A 153 23.44 -7.27 0.45
C ASN A 153 22.49 -8.15 1.28
N GLY A 154 21.89 -9.17 0.69
CA GLY A 154 20.93 -10.06 1.36
C GLY A 154 19.56 -9.44 1.59
N GLU A 155 19.21 -8.38 0.86
CA GLU A 155 17.92 -7.69 0.97
C GLU A 155 16.85 -8.37 0.12
N TYR A 156 15.58 -8.15 0.46
CA TYR A 156 14.46 -8.76 -0.26
C TYR A 156 14.15 -7.95 -1.51
N VAL A 157 14.20 -8.61 -2.67
CA VAL A 157 13.75 -8.03 -3.93
C VAL A 157 12.62 -8.85 -4.50
N CYS A 158 11.43 -8.28 -4.61
CA CYS A 158 10.21 -9.02 -4.94
C CYS A 158 9.43 -8.30 -6.04
N GLN A 159 8.70 -9.05 -6.85
CA GLN A 159 7.81 -8.48 -7.86
C GLN A 159 6.41 -8.26 -7.32
N GLY A 160 5.75 -7.17 -7.74
CA GLY A 160 4.32 -6.99 -7.50
C GLY A 160 3.51 -7.94 -8.39
N GLN A 161 2.69 -8.81 -7.82
CA GLN A 161 1.86 -9.74 -8.61
C GLN A 161 0.44 -9.19 -8.82
N ARG A 162 -0.14 -8.63 -7.76
CA ARG A 162 -1.52 -8.14 -7.78
C ARG A 162 -1.59 -6.74 -7.21
N VAL A 163 -2.48 -5.93 -7.75
CA VAL A 163 -2.78 -4.61 -7.20
C VAL A 163 -4.28 -4.43 -7.03
N LEU A 164 -4.64 -3.78 -5.93
CA LEU A 164 -5.99 -3.32 -5.65
C LEU A 164 -6.17 -1.95 -6.29
N LYS A 165 -7.00 -1.86 -7.32
CA LYS A 165 -7.34 -0.64 -8.03
C LYS A 165 -8.76 -0.22 -7.67
N ALA A 166 -8.97 1.06 -7.39
CA ALA A 166 -10.30 1.59 -7.13
C ALA A 166 -10.42 3.05 -7.54
N SER A 167 -11.67 3.49 -7.74
CA SER A 167 -12.04 4.90 -7.73
C SER A 167 -12.52 5.28 -6.33
N THR A 168 -12.48 6.56 -6.00
CA THR A 168 -12.77 7.08 -4.66
C THR A 168 -13.79 8.18 -4.73
N LYS A 169 -14.74 8.15 -3.79
CA LYS A 169 -15.66 9.25 -3.54
C LYS A 169 -15.43 9.76 -2.12
N TYR A 170 -15.13 11.04 -2.04
CA TYR A 170 -14.97 11.81 -0.82
C TYR A 170 -16.26 12.60 -0.60
N VAL A 171 -16.95 12.33 0.51
CA VAL A 171 -18.15 13.07 0.90
C VAL A 171 -17.82 13.89 2.14
N ALA A 172 -17.87 15.21 2.00
CA ALA A 172 -17.57 16.16 3.06
C ALA A 172 -18.85 16.83 3.54
N ALA A 173 -19.33 16.52 4.75
CA ALA A 173 -20.43 17.29 5.31
C ALA A 173 -19.90 18.65 5.81
N TYR A 174 -20.48 19.76 5.34
CA TYR A 174 -20.16 21.11 5.84
C TYR A 174 -21.39 21.69 6.54
N ASP A 175 -21.17 22.32 7.70
CA ASP A 175 -22.24 23.03 8.41
C ASP A 175 -22.74 24.25 7.63
N ASN A 176 -21.89 24.84 6.77
CA ASN A 176 -22.24 25.94 5.87
C ASN A 176 -21.65 25.66 4.47
N ALA A 177 -22.52 25.37 3.49
CA ALA A 177 -22.15 24.97 2.13
C ALA A 177 -21.65 26.13 1.25
N ALA A 178 -20.66 26.89 1.71
CA ALA A 178 -19.98 27.87 0.86
C ALA A 178 -19.10 27.12 -0.17
N SER A 179 -19.25 27.44 -1.46
CA SER A 179 -18.52 26.81 -2.57
C SER A 179 -17.00 26.80 -2.39
N GLY A 180 -16.44 27.84 -1.74
CA GLY A 180 -15.00 27.94 -1.45
C GLY A 180 -14.46 26.85 -0.51
N SER A 181 -15.29 26.27 0.36
CA SER A 181 -14.87 25.19 1.27
C SER A 181 -14.69 23.85 0.56
N VAL A 182 -15.44 23.62 -0.53
CA VAL A 182 -15.34 22.42 -1.37
C VAL A 182 -14.08 22.46 -2.23
N GLU A 183 -13.76 23.62 -2.80
CA GLU A 183 -12.55 23.84 -3.59
C GLU A 183 -11.28 23.65 -2.74
N GLN A 184 -11.21 24.28 -1.57
CA GLN A 184 -10.07 24.12 -0.64
C GLN A 184 -9.87 22.67 -0.20
N THR A 185 -10.95 21.96 0.10
CA THR A 185 -10.88 20.53 0.48
C THR A 185 -10.41 19.67 -0.68
N THR A 186 -10.88 19.97 -1.90
CA THR A 186 -10.42 19.30 -3.13
C THR A 186 -8.92 19.47 -3.32
N ASP A 187 -8.40 20.68 -3.18
CA ASP A 187 -6.97 20.97 -3.34
C ASP A 187 -6.12 20.26 -2.27
N LEU A 188 -6.59 20.20 -1.04
CA LEU A 188 -5.88 19.51 0.04
C LEU A 188 -5.84 17.99 -0.16
N ILE A 189 -6.96 17.39 -0.58
CA ILE A 189 -6.99 15.97 -0.92
C ILE A 189 -6.06 15.70 -2.11
N LYS A 190 -6.13 16.56 -3.14
CA LYS A 190 -5.32 16.44 -4.35
C LYS A 190 -3.82 16.51 -4.08
N ASN A 191 -3.41 17.43 -3.21
CA ASN A 191 -2.00 17.67 -2.92
C ASN A 191 -1.39 16.66 -1.94
N ASN A 192 -2.20 16.02 -1.09
CA ASN A 192 -1.68 15.18 0.01
C ASN A 192 -2.04 13.70 -0.10
N PHE A 193 -3.05 13.34 -0.90
CA PHE A 193 -3.62 11.99 -0.85
C PHE A 193 -3.99 11.42 -2.22
N ASP A 194 -4.80 12.12 -3.00
CA ASP A 194 -5.36 11.59 -4.25
C ASP A 194 -5.19 12.59 -5.39
N PRO A 195 -4.14 12.47 -6.22
CA PRO A 195 -3.81 13.48 -7.22
C PRO A 195 -4.86 13.60 -8.36
N THR A 196 -5.78 12.65 -8.45
CA THR A 196 -6.80 12.57 -9.51
C THR A 196 -8.13 13.19 -9.11
N VAL A 197 -8.22 13.71 -7.89
CA VAL A 197 -9.44 14.24 -7.33
C VAL A 197 -9.96 15.45 -8.10
N SER A 198 -11.28 15.45 -8.36
CA SER A 198 -12.02 16.55 -8.98
C SER A 198 -13.42 16.70 -8.36
N ILE A 199 -14.01 17.89 -8.49
CA ILE A 199 -15.34 18.22 -7.97
C ILE A 199 -16.41 17.59 -8.87
N GLN A 200 -17.28 16.75 -8.31
CA GLN A 200 -18.45 16.19 -9.02
C GLN A 200 -19.73 17.01 -8.81
N GLY A 201 -19.76 17.87 -7.79
CA GLY A 201 -20.90 18.73 -7.47
C GLY A 201 -21.33 18.62 -6.00
N GLY A 202 -21.94 19.70 -5.50
CA GLY A 202 -22.37 19.82 -4.11
C GLY A 202 -21.20 19.65 -3.14
N GLN A 203 -21.35 18.71 -2.20
CA GLN A 203 -20.40 18.42 -1.11
C GLN A 203 -19.47 17.22 -1.41
N SER A 204 -19.39 16.79 -2.68
CA SER A 204 -18.69 15.56 -3.08
C SER A 204 -17.56 15.79 -4.06
N VAL A 205 -16.48 15.04 -3.86
CA VAL A 205 -15.23 15.10 -4.60
C VAL A 205 -14.83 13.67 -4.96
N SER A 206 -14.30 13.41 -6.15
CA SER A 206 -13.98 12.04 -6.59
C SER A 206 -12.60 11.92 -7.22
N GLY A 207 -11.84 10.90 -6.83
CA GLY A 207 -10.62 10.45 -7.48
C GLY A 207 -10.86 9.16 -8.27
N ALA A 208 -9.99 8.88 -9.24
CA ALA A 208 -10.19 7.80 -10.19
C ALA A 208 -8.98 6.86 -10.28
N ASN A 209 -9.27 5.57 -10.28
CA ASN A 209 -8.39 4.52 -10.82
C ASN A 209 -7.00 4.35 -10.16
N LEU A 210 -6.83 4.75 -8.90
CA LEU A 210 -5.54 4.62 -8.19
C LEU A 210 -5.31 3.20 -7.63
N TYR A 211 -4.04 2.87 -7.37
CA TYR A 211 -3.68 1.66 -6.63
C TYR A 211 -3.65 1.93 -5.13
N TYR A 212 -4.46 1.18 -4.38
CA TYR A 212 -4.63 1.28 -2.93
C TYR A 212 -3.86 0.21 -2.17
N GLY A 213 -3.53 -0.90 -2.83
CA GLY A 213 -2.76 -1.96 -2.21
C GLY A 213 -2.05 -2.83 -3.23
N MET A 214 -0.99 -3.49 -2.80
CA MET A 214 -0.22 -4.42 -3.62
C MET A 214 0.03 -5.73 -2.88
N ARG A 215 -0.02 -6.83 -3.62
CA ARG A 215 0.42 -8.14 -3.16
C ARG A 215 1.60 -8.59 -4.00
N LEU A 216 2.69 -8.90 -3.33
CA LEU A 216 3.92 -9.40 -3.95
C LEU A 216 3.74 -10.83 -4.45
N ALA A 217 4.58 -11.23 -5.39
CA ALA A 217 4.70 -12.61 -5.82
C ALA A 217 5.06 -13.52 -4.63
N PRO A 218 4.65 -14.80 -4.62
CA PRO A 218 4.88 -15.70 -3.49
C PRO A 218 6.36 -15.96 -3.19
N ARG A 219 7.23 -15.71 -4.18
CA ARG A 219 8.68 -15.86 -4.09
C ARG A 219 9.33 -14.58 -4.57
N CYS A 220 10.31 -14.13 -3.81
CA CYS A 220 11.19 -13.04 -4.17
C CYS A 220 12.33 -13.55 -5.05
N LEU A 221 12.97 -12.62 -5.74
CA LEU A 221 14.11 -12.87 -6.60
C LEU A 221 15.31 -13.32 -5.76
N SER A 222 16.20 -14.08 -6.38
CA SER A 222 17.43 -14.55 -5.76
C SER A 222 18.55 -14.60 -6.79
N LEU A 223 19.79 -14.53 -6.34
CA LEU A 223 20.95 -14.80 -7.19
C LEU A 223 20.87 -16.24 -7.73
N LYS A 224 21.44 -16.49 -8.92
CA LYS A 224 21.36 -17.78 -9.62
C LYS A 224 21.93 -18.95 -8.79
N ASP A 225 22.90 -18.67 -7.93
CA ASP A 225 23.55 -19.66 -7.07
C ASP A 225 22.84 -19.85 -5.71
N ALA A 226 21.74 -19.14 -5.47
CA ALA A 226 21.00 -19.25 -4.22
C ALA A 226 20.28 -20.60 -4.17
N LYS A 227 20.52 -21.37 -3.11
CA LYS A 227 19.87 -22.68 -2.89
C LYS A 227 18.34 -22.60 -2.77
N ARG A 228 17.80 -21.42 -2.42
CA ARG A 228 16.36 -21.16 -2.23
C ARG A 228 16.02 -19.72 -2.58
N GLN A 229 14.82 -19.52 -3.12
CA GLN A 229 14.21 -18.20 -3.27
C GLN A 229 13.53 -17.77 -1.96
N PRO A 230 13.82 -16.57 -1.44
CA PRO A 230 13.20 -16.10 -0.21
C PRO A 230 11.70 -15.84 -0.42
N ARG A 231 10.91 -16.03 0.64
CA ARG A 231 9.51 -15.56 0.65
C ARG A 231 9.48 -14.09 1.12
N PRO A 232 8.53 -13.28 0.65
CA PRO A 232 8.39 -11.92 1.15
C PRO A 232 8.17 -11.91 2.67
N PRO A 233 8.78 -10.99 3.44
CA PRO A 233 8.62 -10.92 4.89
C PRO A 233 7.26 -10.27 5.24
N LEU A 234 6.15 -10.99 5.02
CA LEU A 234 4.79 -10.48 5.25
C LEU A 234 4.40 -10.42 6.73
N SER A 235 5.18 -11.04 7.63
CA SER A 235 4.96 -11.03 9.07
C SER A 235 6.24 -11.27 9.89
N ILE A 236 6.17 -11.09 11.22
CA ILE A 236 7.25 -11.48 12.16
C ILE A 236 7.53 -12.99 12.05
N TRP A 237 6.51 -13.81 11.83
CA TRP A 237 6.67 -15.25 11.67
C TRP A 237 7.38 -15.61 10.36
N ASP A 238 7.05 -14.93 9.26
CA ASP A 238 7.76 -15.13 7.98
C ASP A 238 9.24 -14.77 8.08
N ARG A 239 9.59 -13.77 8.90
CA ARG A 239 10.99 -13.44 9.21
C ARG A 239 11.72 -14.58 9.94
N LEU A 240 11.08 -15.18 10.94
CA LEU A 240 11.66 -16.29 11.71
C LEU A 240 11.84 -17.54 10.84
N VAL A 241 10.83 -17.89 10.03
CA VAL A 241 10.88 -19.07 9.16
C VAL A 241 11.88 -18.91 8.00
N ASN A 242 12.08 -17.68 7.52
CA ASN A 242 13.13 -17.40 6.52
C ASN A 242 14.54 -17.39 7.13
N HIS A 243 14.69 -17.07 8.43
CA HIS A 243 15.99 -17.01 9.11
C HIS A 243 16.48 -18.39 9.60
N PHE A 244 15.56 -19.30 9.95
CA PHE A 244 15.90 -20.65 10.39
C PHE A 244 15.61 -21.68 9.28
N PRO A 245 16.64 -22.28 8.66
CA PRO A 245 16.43 -23.37 7.74
C PRO A 245 15.96 -24.58 8.55
N SER A 246 14.80 -25.13 8.19
CA SER A 246 14.11 -26.29 8.77
C SER A 246 13.11 -25.97 9.88
N LEU A 247 11.84 -26.07 9.52
CA LEU A 247 10.87 -26.99 10.12
C LEU A 247 9.68 -27.04 9.13
N GLU A 248 9.88 -27.73 8.03
CA GLU A 248 8.75 -28.25 7.24
C GLU A 248 8.14 -29.36 8.10
N PHE A 249 7.03 -29.07 8.76
CA PHE A 249 6.13 -30.13 9.21
C PHE A 249 5.38 -30.60 7.96
N PHE A 250 5.55 -31.89 7.67
CA PHE A 250 4.83 -32.66 6.65
C PHE A 250 3.32 -32.47 6.74
#